data_AF-A0A679FNA6-F1
#
_entry.id   AF-A0A679FNA6-F1
#
_cell.length_a   1.000
_cell.length_b   1.000
_cell.length_c   1.000
_cell.angle_alpha   90.00
_cell.angle_beta   90.00
_cell.angle_gamma   90.00
#
_symmetry.space_group_name_H-M   'P 1'
#
loop_
_entity.id
_entity.type
_entity.pdbx_description
1 polymer ?
#
loop_
_entity_poly.entity_id
_entity_poly.type
_entity_poly.pdbx_seq_one_letter_code
_entity_poly.pdbx_strand_id
1 'polypeptide(L)'
;MENGKIDISYSLQECIPSIFQLLEELDSDFYIYLSQLWLDGYIDIEMRKRKVDFGFCIELPYSKKFFISIYPTNSMMDIYYFIHEVGHGYHNYLKHNLSHYTERNTNNEVNELFAHLFESILIFQLFGNQKDVIRNYLNQLVISIPFNVAIHEFQEKLYTQQYPSAKEKKDLFLDILKKYTHHCVNIEPYEKEVNSLWLMQEQIFSTPFYYIEYSYAKLASLYHLALHSDKNFFY
;
A
#
# COMPACT_ATOMS: atom_id res chain seq x y z
N MET A 1 -29.37 14.08 -1.17
CA MET A 1 -28.32 13.11 -1.52
C MET A 1 -28.04 12.36 -0.23
N GLU A 2 -28.53 11.12 -0.12
CA GLU A 2 -28.32 10.31 1.08
C GLU A 2 -26.82 10.05 1.25
N ASN A 3 -26.33 10.32 2.46
CA ASN A 3 -24.94 10.10 2.83
C ASN A 3 -24.62 8.60 2.71
N GLY A 4 -23.91 8.24 1.64
CA GLY A 4 -23.42 6.90 1.36
C GLY A 4 -22.37 6.43 2.36
N LYS A 5 -22.79 6.16 3.60
CA LYS A 5 -22.06 5.25 4.47
C LYS A 5 -22.36 3.85 4.00
N ILE A 6 -21.57 3.37 3.05
CA ILE A 6 -21.48 1.92 2.82
C ILE A 6 -20.69 1.39 4.01
N ASP A 7 -21.39 0.81 4.98
CA ASP A 7 -20.77 0.15 6.13
C ASP A 7 -20.29 -1.23 5.68
N ILE A 8 -19.19 -1.25 4.94
CA ILE A 8 -18.54 -2.49 4.52
C ILE A 8 -17.66 -2.94 5.69
N SER A 9 -18.24 -3.65 6.65
CA SER A 9 -17.47 -4.21 7.77
C SER A 9 -16.89 -5.57 7.35
N TYR A 10 -15.71 -5.57 6.75
CA TYR A 10 -14.87 -6.77 6.69
C TYR A 10 -13.77 -6.67 7.75
N SER A 11 -13.56 -7.73 8.51
CA SER A 11 -12.33 -7.89 9.29
C SER A 11 -11.31 -8.71 8.51
N LEU A 12 -10.04 -8.35 8.64
CA LEU A 12 -8.94 -9.15 8.10
C LEU A 12 -9.03 -10.61 8.58
N GLN A 13 -9.38 -10.82 9.84
CA GLN A 13 -9.47 -12.14 10.45
C GLN A 13 -10.47 -13.07 9.74
N GLU A 14 -11.61 -12.53 9.32
CA GLU A 14 -12.64 -13.28 8.58
C GLU A 14 -12.22 -13.59 7.14
N CYS A 15 -11.39 -12.74 6.53
CA CYS A 15 -10.94 -12.90 5.15
C CYS A 15 -9.72 -13.83 5.01
N ILE A 16 -8.92 -14.04 6.06
CA ILE A 16 -7.71 -14.90 6.02
C ILE A 16 -7.99 -16.28 5.39
N PRO A 17 -9.01 -17.05 5.78
CA PRO A 17 -9.24 -18.36 5.17
C PRO A 17 -9.48 -18.28 3.66
N SER A 18 -10.21 -17.27 3.19
CA SER A 18 -10.46 -17.06 1.76
C SER A 18 -9.20 -16.60 1.02
N ILE A 19 -8.39 -15.75 1.65
CA ILE A 19 -7.09 -15.33 1.10
C ILE A 19 -6.17 -16.55 0.94
N PHE A 20 -6.05 -17.38 1.98
CA PHE A 20 -5.20 -18.57 1.94
C PHE A 20 -5.69 -19.61 0.93
N GLN A 21 -7.01 -19.79 0.77
CA GLN A 21 -7.56 -20.64 -0.28
C GLN A 21 -7.17 -20.14 -1.68
N LEU A 22 -7.29 -18.84 -1.95
CA LEU A 22 -6.86 -18.28 -3.23
C LEU A 22 -5.36 -18.43 -3.47
N LEU A 23 -4.55 -18.31 -2.41
CA LEU A 23 -3.10 -18.55 -2.51
C LEU A 23 -2.80 -20.01 -2.84
N GLU A 24 -3.55 -20.96 -2.29
CA GLU A 24 -3.42 -22.39 -2.62
C GLU A 24 -3.76 -22.65 -4.10
N GLU A 25 -4.81 -22.00 -4.61
CA GLU A 25 -5.21 -22.09 -6.02
C GLU A 25 -4.20 -21.40 -6.97
N LEU A 26 -3.56 -20.31 -6.53
CA LEU A 26 -2.57 -19.55 -7.29
C LEU A 26 -1.22 -20.27 -7.35
N ASP A 27 -0.71 -20.72 -6.20
CA ASP A 27 0.61 -21.31 -6.03
C ASP A 27 0.64 -22.15 -4.74
N SER A 28 0.43 -23.47 -4.87
CA SER A 28 0.35 -24.38 -3.73
C SER A 28 1.64 -24.44 -2.90
N ASP A 29 2.81 -24.26 -3.54
CA ASP A 29 4.10 -24.31 -2.85
C ASP A 29 4.29 -23.05 -2.00
N PHE A 30 3.91 -21.89 -2.54
CA PHE A 30 3.89 -20.66 -1.76
C PHE A 30 2.86 -20.70 -0.63
N TYR A 31 1.67 -21.27 -0.86
CA TYR A 31 0.67 -21.45 0.20
C TYR A 31 1.21 -22.28 1.37
N ILE A 32 1.85 -23.43 1.10
CA ILE A 32 2.46 -24.28 2.13
C ILE A 32 3.54 -23.49 2.88
N TYR A 33 4.38 -22.78 2.14
CA TYR A 33 5.46 -21.98 2.69
C TYR A 33 4.94 -20.84 3.60
N LEU A 34 3.97 -20.05 3.13
CA LEU A 34 3.36 -18.96 3.90
C LEU A 34 2.62 -19.50 5.14
N SER A 35 1.95 -20.65 5.02
CA SER A 35 1.30 -21.32 6.15
C SER A 35 2.31 -21.73 7.22
N GLN A 36 3.49 -22.22 6.83
CA GLN A 36 4.55 -22.51 7.79
C GLN A 36 5.08 -21.22 8.45
N LEU A 37 5.26 -20.13 7.69
CA LEU A 37 5.65 -18.84 8.26
C LEU A 37 4.62 -18.33 9.28
N TRP A 38 3.33 -18.52 9.00
CA TRP A 38 2.26 -18.19 9.94
C TRP A 38 2.41 -18.96 11.25
N LEU A 39 2.56 -20.29 11.19
CA LEU A 39 2.71 -21.17 12.36
C LEU A 39 3.98 -20.86 13.15
N ASP A 40 5.05 -20.49 12.46
CA ASP A 40 6.34 -20.13 13.05
C ASP A 40 6.34 -18.71 13.68
N GLY A 41 5.26 -17.94 13.54
CA GLY A 41 5.13 -16.59 14.10
C GLY A 41 5.80 -15.48 13.29
N TYR A 42 6.01 -15.69 11.99
CA TYR A 42 6.56 -14.68 11.08
C TYR A 42 5.52 -13.71 10.50
N ILE A 43 4.25 -13.86 10.89
CA ILE A 43 3.16 -13.00 10.46
C ILE A 43 2.48 -12.45 11.71
N ASP A 44 2.70 -11.16 11.99
CA ASP A 44 2.18 -10.46 13.16
C ASP A 44 1.08 -9.48 12.74
N ILE A 45 -0.16 -9.91 12.90
CA ILE A 45 -1.36 -9.07 12.67
C ILE A 45 -2.08 -8.69 13.97
N GLU A 46 -1.49 -8.95 15.14
CA GLU A 46 -2.15 -8.66 16.41
C GLU A 46 -2.05 -7.18 16.78
N MET A 47 -3.15 -6.62 17.30
CA MET A 47 -3.16 -5.26 17.84
C MET A 47 -2.53 -5.24 19.25
N ARG A 48 -1.48 -4.46 19.43
CA ARG A 48 -0.85 -4.25 20.75
C ARG A 48 -0.37 -2.83 20.95
N LYS A 49 -0.36 -2.38 22.20
CA LYS A 49 0.11 -1.05 22.59
C LYS A 49 1.58 -0.90 22.18
N ARG A 50 1.91 0.21 21.50
CA ARG A 50 3.26 0.52 20.97
C ARG A 50 3.74 -0.38 19.82
N LYS A 51 2.85 -1.13 19.17
CA LYS A 51 3.16 -1.68 17.84
C LYS A 51 3.31 -0.51 16.87
N VAL A 52 4.24 -0.65 15.94
CA VAL A 52 4.39 0.26 14.80
C VAL A 52 3.06 0.29 14.04
N ASP A 53 2.59 1.48 13.68
CA ASP A 53 1.25 1.76 13.17
C ASP A 53 1.12 1.66 11.64
N PHE A 54 2.06 0.99 10.98
CA PHE A 54 2.06 0.73 9.53
C PHE A 54 2.38 -0.74 9.20
N GLY A 55 2.04 -1.14 7.97
CA GLY A 55 2.34 -2.46 7.41
C GLY A 55 3.75 -2.53 6.82
N PHE A 56 4.42 -3.66 6.96
CA PHE A 56 5.67 -3.93 6.25
C PHE A 56 5.96 -5.43 6.09
N CYS A 57 6.79 -5.74 5.09
CA CYS A 57 7.37 -7.04 4.83
C CYS A 57 8.90 -6.92 4.74
N ILE A 58 9.62 -7.60 5.64
CA ILE A 58 11.08 -7.59 5.68
C ILE A 58 11.62 -8.98 5.31
N GLU A 59 12.53 -9.04 4.34
CA GLU A 59 13.25 -10.26 3.98
C GLU A 59 14.27 -10.64 5.07
N LEU A 60 14.42 -11.94 5.32
CA LEU A 60 15.42 -12.56 6.19
C LEU A 60 16.30 -13.49 5.33
N PRO A 61 17.33 -12.94 4.64
CA PRO A 61 17.99 -13.65 3.53
C PRO A 61 18.73 -14.92 3.95
N TYR A 62 19.23 -14.97 5.19
CA TYR A 62 19.97 -16.14 5.69
C TYR A 62 19.06 -17.36 5.86
N SER A 63 17.86 -17.15 6.41
CA SER A 63 16.87 -18.23 6.62
C SER A 63 15.96 -18.44 5.41
N LYS A 64 16.06 -17.60 4.37
CA LYS A 64 15.12 -17.55 3.25
C LYS A 64 13.67 -17.45 3.76
N LYS A 65 13.47 -16.58 4.75
CA LYS A 65 12.17 -16.24 5.35
C LYS A 65 11.86 -14.77 5.10
N PHE A 66 10.64 -14.36 5.36
CA PHE A 66 10.30 -12.95 5.52
C PHE A 66 9.39 -12.79 6.75
N PHE A 67 9.30 -11.58 7.25
CA PHE A 67 8.43 -11.22 8.36
C PHE A 67 7.43 -10.15 7.91
N ILE A 68 6.14 -10.44 8.10
CA ILE A 68 5.04 -9.50 7.84
C ILE A 68 4.53 -8.97 9.17
N SER A 69 4.39 -7.65 9.29
CA SER A 69 3.71 -7.02 10.41
C SER A 69 2.70 -6.01 9.90
N ILE A 70 1.50 -6.02 10.49
CA ILE A 70 0.43 -5.08 10.18
C ILE A 70 -0.17 -4.56 11.47
N TYR A 71 -0.51 -3.29 11.48
CA TYR A 71 -1.31 -2.68 12.53
C TYR A 71 -2.79 -2.69 12.13
N PRO A 72 -3.61 -3.63 12.64
CA PRO A 72 -5.01 -3.70 12.24
C PRO A 72 -5.79 -2.52 12.84
N THR A 73 -6.63 -1.89 12.02
CA THR A 73 -7.58 -0.85 12.45
C THR A 73 -9.04 -1.32 12.41
N ASN A 74 -9.26 -2.62 12.17
CA ASN A 74 -10.56 -3.24 11.91
C ASN A 74 -11.28 -2.57 10.74
N SER A 75 -10.58 -2.41 9.63
CA SER A 75 -11.13 -1.82 8.41
C SER A 75 -10.77 -2.63 7.17
N MET A 76 -11.46 -2.36 6.06
CA MET A 76 -11.13 -2.94 4.76
C MET A 76 -9.66 -2.69 4.35
N MET A 77 -9.06 -1.59 4.82
CA MET A 77 -7.66 -1.29 4.55
C MET A 77 -6.72 -2.35 5.12
N ASP A 78 -7.09 -3.02 6.22
CA ASP A 78 -6.26 -4.09 6.81
C ASP A 78 -6.12 -5.27 5.84
N ILE A 79 -7.17 -5.55 5.06
CA ILE A 79 -7.16 -6.60 4.04
C ILE A 79 -6.25 -6.18 2.87
N TYR A 80 -6.35 -4.93 2.44
CA TYR A 80 -5.52 -4.40 1.35
C TYR A 80 -4.04 -4.44 1.74
N TYR A 81 -3.70 -3.93 2.93
CA TYR A 81 -2.34 -3.96 3.45
C TYR A 81 -1.84 -5.39 3.65
N PHE A 82 -2.67 -6.31 4.15
CA PHE A 82 -2.23 -7.69 4.30
C PHE A 82 -1.88 -8.35 2.98
N ILE A 83 -2.73 -8.20 1.97
CA ILE A 83 -2.46 -8.77 0.66
C ILE A 83 -1.26 -8.08 0.00
N HIS A 84 -1.09 -6.78 0.20
CA HIS A 84 0.09 -6.02 -0.23
C HIS A 84 1.39 -6.61 0.34
N GLU A 85 1.46 -6.78 1.66
CA GLU A 85 2.65 -7.35 2.33
C GLU A 85 2.89 -8.81 1.95
N VAL A 86 1.83 -9.59 1.73
CA VAL A 86 1.93 -10.95 1.18
C VAL A 86 2.48 -10.91 -0.25
N GLY A 87 2.14 -9.90 -1.06
CA GLY A 87 2.72 -9.69 -2.39
C GLY A 87 4.23 -9.42 -2.34
N HIS A 88 4.71 -8.61 -1.40
CA HIS A 88 6.14 -8.49 -1.13
C HIS A 88 6.75 -9.83 -0.71
N GLY A 89 6.07 -10.57 0.18
CA GLY A 89 6.48 -11.91 0.60
C GLY A 89 6.60 -12.88 -0.58
N TYR A 90 5.62 -12.88 -1.49
CA TYR A 90 5.62 -13.71 -2.69
C TYR A 90 6.78 -13.37 -3.61
N HIS A 91 7.03 -12.09 -3.86
CA HIS A 91 8.17 -11.66 -4.66
C HIS A 91 9.51 -12.09 -4.02
N ASN A 92 9.66 -11.98 -2.69
CA ASN A 92 10.84 -12.47 -1.99
C ASN A 92 10.98 -14.00 -2.09
N TYR A 93 9.87 -14.73 -1.94
CA TYR A 93 9.82 -16.18 -2.09
C TYR A 93 10.35 -16.64 -3.46
N LEU A 94 9.87 -16.02 -4.55
CA LEU A 94 10.32 -16.33 -5.91
C LEU A 94 11.82 -16.05 -6.11
N LYS A 95 12.35 -15.03 -5.45
CA LYS A 95 13.77 -14.65 -5.56
C LYS A 95 14.72 -15.51 -4.73
N HIS A 96 14.25 -16.32 -3.77
CA HIS A 96 15.10 -17.09 -2.84
C HIS A 96 16.11 -18.05 -3.51
N ASN A 97 15.79 -18.50 -4.72
CA ASN A 97 16.61 -19.46 -5.46
C ASN A 97 17.52 -18.80 -6.51
N LEU A 98 17.47 -17.47 -6.64
CA LEU A 98 18.39 -16.73 -7.50
C LEU A 98 19.80 -16.77 -6.90
N SER A 99 20.77 -17.05 -7.76
CA SER A 99 22.13 -17.38 -7.35
C SER A 99 22.89 -16.13 -6.91
N HIS A 100 22.63 -14.99 -7.56
CA HIS A 100 23.37 -13.77 -7.31
C HIS A 100 22.59 -12.81 -6.42
N TYR A 101 23.28 -12.19 -5.46
CA TYR A 101 22.70 -11.18 -4.58
C TYR A 101 22.09 -10.01 -5.38
N THR A 102 22.74 -9.60 -6.46
CA THR A 102 22.27 -8.53 -7.35
C THR A 102 20.97 -8.86 -8.07
N GLU A 103 20.65 -10.15 -8.26
CA GLU A 103 19.37 -10.59 -8.85
C GLU A 103 18.26 -10.61 -7.80
N ARG A 104 18.62 -10.83 -6.52
CA ARG A 104 17.68 -10.82 -5.40
C ARG A 104 17.34 -9.41 -4.92
N ASN A 105 18.30 -8.49 -5.01
CA ASN A 105 18.16 -7.11 -4.58
C ASN A 105 17.57 -6.23 -5.69
N THR A 106 16.24 -6.20 -5.76
CA THR A 106 15.47 -5.38 -6.70
C THR A 106 15.20 -3.99 -6.14
N ASN A 107 15.12 -3.00 -7.02
CA ASN A 107 14.78 -1.62 -6.65
C ASN A 107 13.36 -1.53 -6.06
N ASN A 108 13.16 -0.52 -5.23
CA ASN A 108 11.89 -0.20 -4.57
C ASN A 108 10.70 -0.09 -5.55
N GLU A 109 10.90 0.57 -6.70
CA GLU A 109 9.92 0.64 -7.79
C GLU A 109 9.38 -0.75 -8.17
N VAL A 110 10.29 -1.70 -8.41
CA VAL A 110 9.95 -3.06 -8.82
C VAL A 110 9.25 -3.79 -7.68
N ASN A 111 9.73 -3.64 -6.45
CA ASN A 111 9.11 -4.28 -5.28
C ASN A 111 7.66 -3.85 -5.08
N GLU A 112 7.40 -2.55 -5.18
CA GLU A 112 6.05 -1.96 -5.08
C GLU A 112 5.16 -2.36 -6.26
N LEU A 113 5.72 -2.40 -7.48
CA LEU A 113 5.01 -2.87 -8.66
C LEU A 113 4.48 -4.30 -8.46
N PHE A 114 5.33 -5.23 -8.00
CA PHE A 114 4.93 -6.60 -7.74
C PHE A 114 3.87 -6.69 -6.63
N ALA A 115 4.05 -5.97 -5.52
CA ALA A 115 3.11 -5.99 -4.41
C ALA A 115 1.74 -5.44 -4.80
N HIS A 116 1.69 -4.29 -5.47
CA HIS A 116 0.42 -3.71 -5.92
C HIS A 116 -0.25 -4.50 -7.04
N LEU A 117 0.50 -5.18 -7.91
CA LEU A 117 -0.09 -6.08 -8.92
C LEU A 117 -0.74 -7.28 -8.23
N PHE A 118 0.00 -7.92 -7.32
CA PHE A 118 -0.49 -9.05 -6.54
C PHE A 118 -1.74 -8.68 -5.73
N GLU A 119 -1.69 -7.56 -5.02
CA GLU A 119 -2.82 -6.96 -4.31
C GLU A 119 -4.04 -6.79 -5.20
N SER A 120 -3.87 -6.15 -6.36
CA SER A 120 -4.98 -5.90 -7.28
C SER A 120 -5.64 -7.20 -7.79
N ILE A 121 -4.85 -8.22 -8.11
CA ILE A 121 -5.35 -9.50 -8.61
C ILE A 121 -6.16 -10.20 -7.52
N LEU A 122 -5.61 -10.32 -6.30
CA LEU A 122 -6.27 -11.02 -5.21
C LEU A 122 -7.52 -10.29 -4.71
N ILE A 123 -7.51 -8.96 -4.65
CA ILE A 123 -8.71 -8.18 -4.28
C ILE A 123 -9.85 -8.42 -5.28
N PHE A 124 -9.54 -8.48 -6.57
CA PHE A 124 -10.53 -8.77 -7.60
C PHE A 124 -11.03 -10.21 -7.54
N GLN A 125 -10.19 -11.17 -7.19
CA GLN A 125 -10.62 -12.56 -6.99
C GLN A 125 -11.51 -12.71 -5.75
N LEU A 126 -11.17 -12.05 -4.64
CA LEU A 126 -11.95 -12.08 -3.39
C LEU A 126 -13.30 -11.38 -3.52
N PHE A 127 -13.30 -10.18 -4.13
CA PHE A 127 -14.43 -9.26 -4.05
C PHE A 127 -15.00 -8.88 -5.42
N GLY A 128 -14.61 -9.53 -6.52
CA GLY A 128 -15.01 -9.16 -7.88
C GLY A 128 -16.52 -9.11 -8.12
N ASN A 129 -17.30 -9.92 -7.39
CA ASN A 129 -18.75 -9.90 -7.43
C ASN A 129 -19.39 -8.78 -6.59
N GLN A 130 -18.60 -8.09 -5.77
CA GLN A 130 -19.03 -7.03 -4.85
C GLN A 130 -18.62 -5.66 -5.39
N LYS A 131 -19.44 -5.12 -6.29
CA LYS A 131 -19.13 -3.89 -7.04
C LYS A 131 -18.75 -2.70 -6.15
N ASP A 132 -19.38 -2.54 -4.99
CA ASP A 132 -19.08 -1.44 -4.07
C ASP A 132 -17.70 -1.58 -3.40
N VAL A 133 -17.27 -2.81 -3.09
CA VAL A 133 -15.94 -3.08 -2.54
C VAL A 133 -14.87 -2.75 -3.58
N ILE A 134 -15.05 -3.25 -4.82
CA ILE A 134 -14.12 -2.98 -5.91
C ILE A 134 -14.07 -1.49 -6.24
N ARG A 135 -15.23 -0.81 -6.28
CA ARG A 135 -15.28 0.64 -6.48
C ARG A 135 -14.52 1.37 -5.38
N ASN A 136 -14.69 0.98 -4.11
CA ASN A 136 -13.93 1.57 -3.01
C ASN A 136 -12.42 1.33 -3.17
N TYR A 137 -12.00 0.10 -3.49
CA TYR A 137 -10.60 -0.23 -3.77
C TYR A 137 -9.99 0.65 -4.86
N LEU A 138 -10.64 0.73 -6.02
CA LEU A 138 -10.18 1.55 -7.15
C LEU A 138 -10.13 3.04 -6.79
N ASN A 139 -11.11 3.54 -6.03
CA ASN A 139 -11.09 4.91 -5.53
C ASN A 139 -9.88 5.16 -4.61
N GLN A 140 -9.55 4.24 -3.70
CA GLN A 140 -8.37 4.38 -2.83
C GLN A 140 -7.07 4.43 -3.63
N LEU A 141 -6.92 3.57 -4.64
CA LEU A 141 -5.76 3.61 -5.55
C LEU A 141 -5.63 4.99 -6.21
N VAL A 142 -6.70 5.48 -6.85
CA VAL A 142 -6.69 6.73 -7.61
C VAL A 142 -6.51 7.96 -6.73
N ILE A 143 -7.25 8.05 -5.61
CA ILE A 143 -7.23 9.23 -4.72
C ILE A 143 -5.86 9.38 -4.02
N SER A 144 -5.13 8.28 -3.82
CA SER A 144 -3.80 8.34 -3.20
C SER A 144 -2.72 8.93 -4.12
N ILE A 145 -2.88 8.84 -5.45
CA ILE A 145 -1.84 9.27 -6.41
C ILE A 145 -1.52 10.78 -6.30
N PRO A 146 -2.51 11.70 -6.31
CA PRO A 146 -2.22 13.14 -6.15
C PRO A 146 -1.48 13.48 -4.86
N PHE A 147 -1.82 12.82 -3.75
CA PHE A 147 -1.15 13.04 -2.47
C PHE A 147 0.30 12.55 -2.51
N ASN A 148 0.55 11.36 -3.07
CA ASN A 148 1.90 10.83 -3.26
C ASN A 148 2.78 11.76 -4.11
N VAL A 149 2.22 12.33 -5.19
CA VAL A 149 2.92 13.30 -6.04
C VAL A 149 3.17 14.62 -5.28
N ALA A 150 2.23 15.07 -4.43
CA ALA A 150 2.43 16.23 -3.57
C ALA A 150 3.59 16.01 -2.58
N ILE A 151 3.71 14.81 -1.98
CA ILE A 151 4.82 14.44 -1.09
C ILE A 151 6.15 14.39 -1.86
N HIS A 152 6.15 13.90 -3.10
CA HIS A 152 7.33 13.91 -3.94
C HIS A 152 7.79 15.34 -4.27
N GLU A 153 6.90 16.21 -4.78
CA GLU A 153 7.23 17.62 -5.07
C GLU A 153 7.69 18.36 -3.81
N PHE A 154 7.08 18.06 -2.66
CA PHE A 154 7.50 18.60 -1.37
C PHE A 154 8.94 18.21 -1.04
N GLN A 155 9.32 16.94 -1.20
CA GLN A 155 10.69 16.49 -0.98
C GLN A 155 11.65 17.15 -1.98
N GLU A 156 11.35 17.21 -3.27
CA GLU A 156 12.23 17.87 -4.26
C GLU A 156 12.53 19.32 -3.86
N LYS A 157 11.52 20.09 -3.47
CA LYS A 157 11.70 21.48 -3.03
C LYS A 157 12.38 21.58 -1.67
N LEU A 158 12.07 20.69 -0.72
CA LEU A 158 12.68 20.68 0.60
C LEU A 158 14.18 20.41 0.53
N TYR A 159 14.61 19.44 -0.27
CA TYR A 159 16.02 19.05 -0.41
C TYR A 159 16.86 20.05 -1.22
N THR A 160 16.22 20.92 -2.01
CA THR A 160 16.90 21.97 -2.77
C THR A 160 16.97 23.31 -2.02
N GLN A 161 16.24 23.48 -0.92
CA GLN A 161 16.29 24.66 -0.07
C GLN A 161 17.41 24.59 0.96
N GLN A 162 18.17 25.68 1.12
CA GLN A 162 19.21 25.77 2.14
C GLN A 162 18.60 26.06 3.52
N TYR A 163 18.52 25.03 4.38
CA TYR A 163 18.09 25.11 5.79
C TYR A 163 16.75 25.83 6.04
N PRO A 164 15.64 25.40 5.40
CA PRO A 164 14.34 26.03 5.65
C PRO A 164 13.90 25.86 7.11
N SER A 165 13.35 26.93 7.67
CA SER A 165 12.72 26.96 8.99
C SER A 165 11.47 26.09 9.04
N ALA A 166 11.02 25.74 10.25
CA ALA A 166 9.79 24.97 10.43
C ALA A 166 8.55 25.64 9.82
N LYS A 167 8.51 26.99 9.83
CA LYS A 167 7.42 27.75 9.20
C LYS A 167 7.47 27.61 7.68
N GLU A 168 8.64 27.82 7.08
CA GLU A 168 8.81 27.70 5.62
C GLU A 168 8.45 26.30 5.11
N LYS A 169 8.77 25.23 5.86
CA LYS A 169 8.36 23.87 5.51
C LYS A 169 6.84 23.68 5.51
N LYS A 170 6.14 24.25 6.49
CA LYS A 170 4.67 24.18 6.59
C LYS A 170 4.00 24.96 5.47
N ASP A 171 4.47 26.17 5.22
CA ASP A 171 3.94 27.04 4.16
C ASP A 171 4.17 26.39 2.79
N LEU A 172 5.38 25.86 2.55
CA LEU A 172 5.72 25.09 1.35
C LEU A 172 4.81 23.88 1.14
N PHE A 173 4.60 23.07 2.18
CA PHE A 173 3.74 21.90 2.07
C PHE A 173 2.29 22.28 1.81
N LEU A 174 1.77 23.31 2.48
CA LEU A 174 0.40 23.80 2.30
C LEU A 174 0.15 24.28 0.86
N ASP A 175 1.08 25.03 0.29
CA ASP A 175 0.99 25.53 -1.09
C ASP A 175 0.96 24.37 -2.11
N ILE A 176 1.81 23.35 -1.89
CA ILE A 176 1.82 22.15 -2.73
C ILE A 176 0.53 21.36 -2.53
N LEU A 177 0.08 21.15 -1.30
CA LEU A 177 -1.15 20.41 -1.01
C LEU A 177 -2.37 21.05 -1.69
N LYS A 178 -2.48 22.38 -1.67
CA LYS A 178 -3.53 23.14 -2.38
C LYS A 178 -3.54 22.86 -3.89
N LYS A 179 -2.36 22.75 -4.52
CA LYS A 179 -2.23 22.43 -5.96
C LYS A 179 -2.77 21.04 -6.30
N TYR A 180 -2.59 20.06 -5.41
CA TYR A 180 -3.01 18.67 -5.63
C TYR A 180 -4.38 18.33 -5.04
N THR A 181 -5.00 19.25 -4.31
CA THR A 181 -6.35 19.10 -3.76
C THR A 181 -7.39 19.51 -4.79
N HIS A 182 -8.40 18.66 -5.01
CA HIS A 182 -9.47 18.96 -5.95
C HIS A 182 -10.28 20.19 -5.51
N HIS A 183 -10.70 21.03 -6.47
CA HIS A 183 -11.40 22.30 -6.20
C HIS A 183 -12.74 22.15 -5.43
N CYS A 184 -13.34 20.95 -5.41
CA CYS A 184 -14.54 20.65 -4.62
C CYS A 184 -14.25 20.39 -3.13
N VAL A 185 -12.99 20.26 -2.73
CA VAL A 185 -12.59 20.02 -1.34
C VAL A 185 -12.08 21.33 -0.74
N ASN A 186 -12.84 21.91 0.18
CA ASN A 186 -12.43 23.12 0.89
C ASN A 186 -11.55 22.78 2.10
N ILE A 187 -10.24 23.03 1.97
CA ILE A 187 -9.27 22.84 3.05
C ILE A 187 -8.95 24.13 3.84
N GLU A 188 -9.48 25.29 3.43
CA GLU A 188 -9.22 26.58 4.10
C GLU A 188 -9.52 26.56 5.61
N PRO A 189 -10.62 25.93 6.08
CA PRO A 189 -10.90 25.85 7.52
C PRO A 189 -9.88 25.00 8.30
N TYR A 190 -9.08 24.19 7.60
CA TYR A 190 -8.21 23.17 8.18
C TYR A 190 -6.72 23.36 7.84
N GLU A 191 -6.32 24.53 7.31
CA GLU A 191 -4.94 24.78 6.87
C GLU A 191 -3.90 24.53 7.97
N LYS A 192 -4.25 24.82 9.22
CA LYS A 192 -3.33 24.63 10.36
C LYS A 192 -3.08 23.16 10.66
N GLU A 193 -4.10 22.32 10.44
CA GLU A 193 -4.08 20.89 10.64
C GLU A 193 -3.36 20.22 9.47
N VAL A 194 -3.66 20.64 8.23
CA VAL A 194 -3.17 19.96 7.04
C VAL A 194 -1.73 20.35 6.66
N ASN A 195 -1.24 21.55 7.03
CA ASN A 195 0.11 22.01 6.68
C ASN A 195 1.26 21.18 7.28
N SER A 196 0.93 20.27 8.19
CA SER A 196 1.88 19.39 8.88
C SER A 196 1.60 17.91 8.64
N LEU A 197 0.67 17.53 7.75
CA LEU A 197 0.34 16.12 7.47
C LEU A 197 1.53 15.31 6.95
N TRP A 198 2.49 15.97 6.29
CA TRP A 198 3.73 15.33 5.86
C TRP A 198 4.53 14.75 7.03
N LEU A 199 4.39 15.27 8.26
CA LEU A 199 5.04 14.70 9.45
C LEU A 199 4.53 13.30 9.81
N MET A 200 3.32 12.95 9.36
CA MET A 200 2.74 11.63 9.57
C MET A 200 3.21 10.60 8.51
N GLN A 201 3.97 11.04 7.51
CA GLN A 201 4.47 10.18 6.44
C GLN A 201 5.88 9.69 6.80
N GLU A 202 5.96 8.51 7.42
CA GLU A 202 7.19 7.93 7.98
C GLU A 202 8.31 7.79 6.92
N GLN A 203 7.94 7.44 5.69
CA GLN A 203 8.90 7.20 4.60
C GLN A 203 9.61 8.47 4.14
N ILE A 204 9.11 9.68 4.45
CA ILE A 204 9.89 10.92 4.23
C ILE A 204 11.18 10.90 5.05
N PHE A 205 11.16 10.27 6.23
CA PHE A 205 12.29 10.20 7.16
C PHE A 205 13.11 8.92 6.99
N SER A 206 12.47 7.77 6.73
CA SER A 206 13.17 6.49 6.62
C SER A 206 13.68 6.18 5.22
N THR A 207 12.89 6.49 4.18
CA THR A 207 13.20 6.16 2.78
C THR A 207 12.83 7.33 1.84
N PRO A 208 13.64 8.40 1.78
CA PRO A 208 13.32 9.60 1.00
C PRO A 208 12.99 9.29 -0.47
N PHE A 209 12.10 10.09 -1.04
CA PHE A 209 11.57 9.98 -2.41
C PHE A 209 10.76 8.71 -2.74
N TYR A 210 10.52 7.80 -1.79
CA TYR A 210 9.82 6.54 -2.04
C TYR A 210 8.33 6.66 -2.45
N TYR A 211 7.63 7.73 -2.06
CA TYR A 211 6.20 7.90 -2.36
C TYR A 211 5.85 7.90 -3.85
N ILE A 212 6.77 8.32 -4.72
CA ILE A 212 6.52 8.31 -6.16
C ILE A 212 6.46 6.88 -6.73
N GLU A 213 7.18 5.95 -6.11
CA GLU A 213 7.21 4.54 -6.51
C GLU A 213 5.83 3.89 -6.34
N TYR A 214 5.14 4.18 -5.22
CA TYR A 214 3.74 3.79 -5.03
C TYR A 214 2.84 4.32 -6.16
N SER A 215 3.05 5.55 -6.62
CA SER A 215 2.21 6.10 -7.69
C SER A 215 2.45 5.37 -9.02
N TYR A 216 3.70 5.08 -9.38
CA TYR A 216 4.01 4.29 -10.57
C TYR A 216 3.43 2.88 -10.48
N ALA A 217 3.63 2.21 -9.35
CA ALA A 217 3.11 0.86 -9.11
C ALA A 217 1.58 0.81 -9.19
N LYS A 218 0.87 1.74 -8.53
CA LYS A 218 -0.60 1.82 -8.59
C LYS A 218 -1.13 2.09 -9.99
N LEU A 219 -0.47 2.98 -10.75
CA LEU A 219 -0.82 3.23 -12.15
C LEU A 219 -0.63 1.98 -13.01
N ALA A 220 0.46 1.25 -12.80
CA ALA A 220 0.71 0.00 -13.50
C ALA A 220 -0.33 -1.08 -13.15
N SER A 221 -0.73 -1.19 -11.87
CA SER A 221 -1.83 -2.09 -11.47
C SER A 221 -3.16 -1.72 -12.12
N LEU A 222 -3.52 -0.43 -12.15
CA LEU A 222 -4.72 0.03 -12.84
C LEU A 222 -4.67 -0.27 -14.33
N TYR A 223 -3.51 -0.08 -14.97
CA TYR A 223 -3.32 -0.41 -16.38
C TYR A 223 -3.47 -1.92 -16.63
N HIS A 224 -2.84 -2.75 -15.80
CA HIS A 224 -2.96 -4.20 -15.88
C HIS A 224 -4.42 -4.66 -15.72
N LEU A 225 -5.12 -4.16 -14.69
CA LEU A 225 -6.55 -4.43 -14.51
C LEU A 225 -7.35 -4.04 -15.75
N ALA A 226 -7.07 -2.89 -16.36
CA ALA A 226 -7.78 -2.43 -17.54
C ALA A 226 -7.56 -3.32 -18.79
N LEU A 227 -6.38 -3.94 -18.92
CA LEU A 227 -6.10 -4.90 -19.99
C LEU A 227 -6.84 -6.22 -19.82
N HIS A 228 -7.09 -6.63 -18.58
CA HIS A 228 -7.67 -7.93 -18.24
C HIS A 228 -9.14 -7.87 -17.81
N SER A 229 -9.70 -6.67 -17.66
CA SER A 229 -11.13 -6.47 -17.45
C SER A 229 -11.88 -6.53 -18.78
N ASP A 230 -13.03 -7.21 -18.81
CA ASP A 230 -13.96 -7.12 -19.93
C ASP A 230 -14.34 -5.64 -20.17
N LYS A 231 -14.49 -5.20 -21.42
CA LYS A 231 -14.72 -3.77 -21.76
C LYS A 231 -15.92 -3.12 -21.04
N ASN A 232 -16.82 -3.92 -20.47
CA ASN A 232 -17.98 -3.49 -19.69
C ASN A 232 -17.68 -3.24 -18.19
N PHE A 233 -16.43 -3.41 -17.74
CA PHE A 233 -16.09 -3.33 -16.32
C PHE A 233 -16.04 -1.89 -15.77
N PHE A 234 -15.72 -0.91 -16.61
CA PHE A 234 -15.63 0.51 -16.24
C PHE A 234 -16.89 1.32 -16.58
N TYR A 235 -17.95 0.68 -17.09
CA TYR A 235 -19.21 1.32 -17.46
C TYR A 235 -20.37 0.91 -16.53
#